data_AF-A0A1B6G4R9-F1
#
_entry.id   AF-A0A1B6G4R9-F1
#
_cell.length_a   1.000
_cell.length_b   1.000
_cell.length_c   1.000
_cell.angle_alpha   90.00
_cell.angle_beta   90.00
_cell.angle_gamma   90.00
#
_symmetry.space_group_name_H-M   'P 1'
#
loop_
_entity.id
_entity.type
_entity.pdbx_description
1 polymer ?
#
loop_
_entity_poly.entity_id
_entity_poly.type
_entity_poly.pdbx_seq_one_letter_code
_entity_poly.pdbx_strand_id
1 'polypeptide(L)'
;MSKVSEYLNRKKSESGSDLVSEWVVIEELYNKRLYHQLTQHLIQFVQLPQLQSDRQLVELYEQFISHLENKINPLSLVEIVAFVVKQIEDEDETLKFLENVQNKVKVNSDAQNLCKVLVAQIHLASMKDLKKVKKLIEEIEETLDEADGVTKVHGCFYVLASSYYRLTFNHADYYRTALRYLGCIDLNTLSAEEQHKKAFFLCLAA
;
A
#
# COMPACT_ATOMS: atom_id res chain seq x y z
N MET A 1 31.95 2.86 -6.66
CA MET A 1 30.71 3.32 -7.34
C MET A 1 29.58 2.47 -6.81
N SER A 2 28.48 3.08 -6.37
CA SER A 2 27.46 2.37 -5.58
C SER A 2 26.74 1.33 -6.45
N LYS A 3 26.49 0.10 -5.95
CA LYS A 3 25.69 -0.93 -6.66
C LYS A 3 24.37 -0.38 -7.23
N VAL A 4 23.82 0.60 -6.52
CA VAL A 4 22.66 1.40 -6.91
C VAL A 4 22.84 2.10 -8.27
N SER A 5 23.96 2.79 -8.49
CA SER A 5 24.22 3.49 -9.77
C SER A 5 24.39 2.53 -10.95
N GLU A 6 24.91 1.33 -10.69
CA GLU A 6 25.08 0.29 -11.71
C GLU A 6 23.73 -0.34 -12.12
N TYR A 7 22.85 -0.57 -11.13
CA TYR A 7 21.47 -1.00 -11.37
C TYR A 7 20.64 0.05 -12.12
N LEU A 8 20.73 1.33 -11.71
CA LEU A 8 20.03 2.43 -12.37
C LEU A 8 20.48 2.59 -13.83
N ASN A 9 21.78 2.45 -14.11
CA ASN A 9 22.29 2.50 -15.48
C ASN A 9 21.82 1.31 -16.33
N ARG A 10 21.70 0.11 -15.75
CA ARG A 10 21.15 -1.07 -16.43
C ARG A 10 19.67 -0.88 -16.78
N LYS A 11 18.87 -0.35 -15.85
CA LYS A 11 17.45 -0.06 -16.10
C LYS A 11 17.26 1.07 -17.12
N LYS A 12 18.12 2.09 -17.13
CA LYS A 12 18.12 3.13 -18.18
C LYS A 12 18.40 2.58 -19.58
N SER A 13 19.18 1.50 -19.72
CA SER A 13 19.41 0.87 -21.02
C SER A 13 18.30 -0.09 -21.48
N GLU A 14 17.51 -0.64 -20.56
CA GLU A 14 16.43 -1.59 -20.86
C GLU A 14 15.04 -0.93 -21.02
N SER A 15 14.86 0.30 -20.52
CA SER A 15 13.54 0.94 -20.48
C SER A 15 13.30 1.88 -21.68
N GLY A 16 12.03 2.04 -22.09
CA GLY A 16 11.64 3.04 -23.11
C GLY A 16 11.96 4.48 -22.70
N SER A 17 12.06 5.39 -23.68
CA SER A 17 12.54 6.78 -23.52
C SER A 17 11.93 7.55 -22.33
N ASP A 18 10.65 7.31 -22.01
CA ASP A 18 9.95 7.99 -20.91
C ASP A 18 10.41 7.50 -19.52
N LEU A 19 10.60 6.19 -19.35
CA LEU A 19 11.08 5.59 -18.11
C LEU A 19 12.54 5.97 -17.82
N VAL A 20 13.36 6.15 -18.86
CA VAL A 20 14.76 6.60 -18.73
C VAL A 20 14.82 7.98 -18.07
N SER A 21 13.92 8.89 -18.44
CA SER A 21 13.86 10.23 -17.85
C SER A 21 13.54 10.19 -16.35
N GLU A 22 12.58 9.36 -15.94
CA GLU A 22 12.23 9.15 -14.54
C GLU A 22 13.39 8.54 -13.73
N TRP A 23 14.11 7.55 -14.29
CA TRP A 23 15.29 6.98 -13.64
C TRP A 23 16.43 7.99 -13.46
N VAL A 24 16.60 8.94 -14.38
CA VAL A 24 17.58 10.03 -14.25
C VAL A 24 17.19 10.96 -13.11
N VAL A 25 15.90 11.33 -13.01
CA VAL A 25 15.40 12.18 -11.92
C VAL A 25 15.57 11.49 -10.56
N ILE A 26 15.27 10.18 -10.46
CA ILE A 26 15.48 9.37 -9.25
C ILE A 26 16.95 9.38 -8.83
N GLU A 27 17.88 9.20 -9.78
CA GLU A 27 19.31 9.23 -9.49
C GLU A 27 19.78 10.61 -9.03
N GLU A 28 19.32 11.69 -9.66
CA GLU A 28 19.63 13.04 -9.24
C GLU A 28 19.12 13.35 -7.82
N LEU A 29 17.87 13.00 -7.53
CA LEU A 29 17.28 13.19 -6.20
C LEU A 29 18.02 12.36 -5.14
N TYR A 30 18.44 11.15 -5.49
CA TYR A 30 19.27 10.31 -4.62
C TYR A 30 20.66 10.94 -4.35
N ASN A 31 21.34 11.41 -5.40
CA ASN A 31 22.65 12.06 -5.28
C ASN A 31 22.58 13.36 -4.47
N LYS A 32 21.51 14.15 -4.65
CA LYS A 32 21.21 15.37 -3.90
C LYS A 32 20.71 15.09 -2.47
N ARG A 33 20.52 13.82 -2.08
CA ARG A 33 20.00 13.37 -0.77
C ARG A 33 18.62 13.94 -0.43
N LEU A 34 17.78 14.19 -1.44
CA LEU A 34 16.43 14.74 -1.29
C LEU A 34 15.42 13.60 -1.08
N TYR A 35 15.51 12.94 0.08
CA TYR A 35 14.76 11.71 0.36
C TYR A 35 13.24 11.88 0.33
N HIS A 36 12.72 13.04 0.76
CA HIS A 36 11.28 13.27 0.74
C HIS A 36 10.72 13.38 -0.68
N GLN A 37 11.36 14.19 -1.53
CA GLN A 37 10.96 14.32 -2.94
C GLN A 37 11.16 13.01 -3.70
N LEU A 38 12.25 12.30 -3.39
CA LEU A 38 12.51 10.96 -3.93
C LEU A 38 11.37 10.01 -3.61
N THR A 39 10.88 9.96 -2.36
CA THR A 39 9.75 9.08 -2.00
C THR A 39 8.46 9.45 -2.71
N GLN A 40 8.17 10.75 -2.88
CA GLN A 40 6.97 11.19 -3.61
C GLN A 40 7.04 10.79 -5.08
N HIS A 41 8.19 11.02 -5.73
CA HIS A 41 8.41 10.57 -7.09
C HIS A 41 8.34 9.05 -7.22
N LEU A 42 8.92 8.30 -6.26
CA LEU A 42 8.84 6.83 -6.27
C LEU A 42 7.40 6.33 -6.14
N ILE A 43 6.56 6.95 -5.31
CA ILE A 43 5.15 6.56 -5.20
C ILE A 43 4.44 6.75 -6.55
N GLN A 44 4.66 7.87 -7.24
CA GLN A 44 4.10 8.12 -8.57
C GLN A 44 4.65 7.15 -9.61
N PHE A 45 5.96 6.86 -9.54
CA PHE A 45 6.64 5.95 -10.44
C PHE A 45 6.10 4.52 -10.31
N VAL A 46 5.91 4.03 -9.08
CA VAL A 46 5.40 2.69 -8.79
C VAL A 46 3.92 2.52 -9.21
N GLN A 47 3.18 3.62 -9.34
CA GLN A 47 1.81 3.60 -9.88
C GLN A 47 1.75 3.44 -11.41
N LEU A 48 2.87 3.60 -12.13
CA LEU A 48 2.88 3.47 -13.59
C LEU A 48 2.58 2.01 -14.01
N PRO A 49 1.59 1.78 -14.87
CA PRO A 49 1.19 0.42 -15.28
C PRO A 49 2.30 -0.33 -16.01
N GLN A 50 3.26 0.38 -16.60
CA GLN A 50 4.41 -0.19 -17.31
C GLN A 50 5.37 -0.96 -16.38
N LEU A 51 5.41 -0.61 -15.09
CA LEU A 51 6.26 -1.25 -14.09
C LEU A 51 5.53 -2.35 -13.32
N GLN A 52 4.20 -2.45 -13.49
CA GLN A 52 3.37 -3.41 -12.77
C GLN A 52 3.45 -4.83 -13.33
N SER A 53 4.00 -5.02 -14.53
CA SER A 53 3.96 -6.31 -15.25
C SER A 53 5.21 -7.19 -15.12
N ASP A 54 6.36 -6.63 -14.75
CA ASP A 54 7.59 -7.41 -14.53
C ASP A 54 8.05 -7.23 -13.08
N ARG A 55 8.70 -8.25 -12.49
CA ARG A 55 9.25 -8.30 -11.11
C ARG A 55 10.27 -7.18 -10.76
N GLN A 56 10.33 -6.12 -11.56
CA GLN A 56 11.16 -4.95 -11.41
C GLN A 56 10.89 -4.19 -10.11
N LEU A 57 9.67 -4.18 -9.56
CA LEU A 57 9.43 -3.49 -8.27
C LEU A 57 10.05 -4.25 -7.11
N VAL A 58 10.07 -5.58 -7.16
CA VAL A 58 10.73 -6.42 -6.15
C VAL A 58 12.25 -6.18 -6.20
N GLU A 59 12.85 -6.21 -7.40
CA GLU A 59 14.28 -5.90 -7.57
C GLU A 59 14.61 -4.46 -7.14
N LEU A 60 13.77 -3.49 -7.48
CA LEU A 60 13.92 -2.09 -7.07
C LEU A 60 13.88 -1.99 -5.55
N TYR A 61 13.00 -2.75 -4.90
CA TYR A 61 12.93 -2.76 -3.46
C TYR A 61 14.22 -3.27 -2.84
N GLU A 62 14.68 -4.44 -3.25
CA GLU A 62 15.86 -5.09 -2.69
C GLU A 62 17.14 -4.29 -2.94
N GLN A 63 17.31 -3.74 -4.16
CA GLN A 63 18.55 -3.10 -4.56
C GLN A 63 18.60 -1.59 -4.26
N PHE A 64 17.46 -0.93 -4.08
CA PHE A 64 17.41 0.52 -3.89
C PHE A 64 16.67 0.93 -2.63
N ILE A 65 15.42 0.49 -2.46
CA ILE A 65 14.57 0.97 -1.37
C ILE A 65 15.11 0.48 -0.02
N SER A 66 15.65 -0.74 0.05
CA SER A 66 16.27 -1.32 1.25
C SER A 66 17.34 -0.41 1.87
N HIS A 67 18.08 0.34 1.05
CA HIS A 67 19.10 1.30 1.50
C HIS A 67 18.51 2.62 2.00
N LEU A 68 17.29 2.94 1.59
CA LEU A 68 16.59 4.18 1.90
C LEU A 68 15.63 4.02 3.09
N GLU A 69 15.28 2.80 3.49
CA GLU A 69 14.33 2.48 4.57
C GLU A 69 14.56 3.30 5.85
N ASN A 70 15.81 3.49 6.27
CA ASN A 70 16.15 4.22 7.51
C ASN A 70 16.06 5.76 7.38
N LYS A 71 15.93 6.29 6.16
CA LYS A 71 15.99 7.73 5.87
C LYS A 71 14.67 8.30 5.35
N ILE A 72 13.71 7.44 5.05
CA ILE A 72 12.42 7.81 4.48
C ILE A 72 11.31 7.69 5.51
N ASN A 73 10.18 8.33 5.24
CA ASN A 73 9.00 8.21 6.08
C ASN A 73 8.49 6.75 6.05
N PRO A 74 8.34 6.08 7.21
CA PRO A 74 7.82 4.72 7.27
C PRO A 74 6.45 4.56 6.60
N LEU A 75 5.58 5.58 6.64
CA LEU A 75 4.29 5.53 5.93
C LEU A 75 4.46 5.39 4.41
N SER A 76 5.31 6.24 3.82
CA SER A 76 5.59 6.22 2.39
C SER A 76 6.27 4.92 1.95
N LEU A 77 7.10 4.33 2.81
CA LEU A 77 7.67 3.00 2.58
C LEU A 77 6.57 1.94 2.46
N VAL A 78 5.61 1.94 3.37
CA VAL A 78 4.49 0.97 3.36
C VAL A 78 3.58 1.17 2.15
N GLU A 79 3.36 2.41 1.71
CA GLU A 79 2.63 2.70 0.47
C GLU A 79 3.32 2.08 -0.76
N ILE A 80 4.65 2.17 -0.85
CA ILE A 80 5.39 1.53 -1.96
C ILE A 80 5.31 0.00 -1.83
N VAL A 81 5.51 -0.53 -0.62
CA VAL A 81 5.40 -1.97 -0.34
C VAL A 81 4.03 -2.51 -0.74
N ALA A 82 2.95 -1.76 -0.56
CA ALA A 82 1.59 -2.14 -0.97
C ALA A 82 1.46 -2.46 -2.47
N PHE A 83 2.30 -1.88 -3.32
CA PHE A 83 2.35 -2.21 -4.75
C PHE A 83 3.29 -3.37 -5.03
N VAL A 84 4.43 -3.45 -4.33
CA VAL A 84 5.40 -4.56 -4.46
C VAL A 84 4.72 -5.89 -4.12
N VAL A 85 3.95 -5.95 -3.02
CA VAL A 85 3.27 -7.19 -2.60
C VAL A 85 2.20 -7.67 -3.59
N LYS A 86 1.67 -6.79 -4.46
CA LYS A 86 0.73 -7.21 -5.51
C LYS A 86 1.42 -7.92 -6.68
N GLN A 87 2.73 -7.76 -6.81
CA GLN A 87 3.53 -8.44 -7.84
C GLN A 87 4.09 -9.79 -7.39
N ILE A 88 4.18 -10.01 -6.08
CA ILE A 88 4.65 -11.28 -5.53
C ILE A 88 3.47 -12.26 -5.61
N GLU A 89 3.59 -13.26 -6.48
CA GLU A 89 2.57 -14.32 -6.64
C GLU A 89 2.55 -15.29 -5.45
N ASP A 90 3.66 -15.40 -4.71
CA ASP A 90 3.78 -16.30 -3.57
C ASP A 90 3.32 -15.64 -2.26
N GLU A 91 2.24 -16.17 -1.69
CA GLU A 91 1.67 -15.72 -0.41
C GLU A 91 2.69 -15.81 0.74
N ASP A 92 3.46 -16.89 0.83
CA ASP A 92 4.38 -17.13 1.95
C ASP A 92 5.60 -16.21 1.90
N GLU A 93 6.09 -15.92 0.69
CA GLU A 93 7.16 -14.94 0.47
C GLU A 93 6.67 -13.53 0.82
N THR A 94 5.45 -13.18 0.40
CA THR A 94 4.83 -11.89 0.70
C THR A 94 4.63 -11.68 2.20
N LEU A 95 4.19 -12.71 2.92
CA LEU A 95 4.01 -12.64 4.37
C LEU A 95 5.33 -12.43 5.10
N LYS A 96 6.38 -13.20 4.76
CA LYS A 96 7.73 -13.01 5.33
C LYS A 96 8.27 -11.62 5.06
N PHE A 97 8.04 -11.10 3.85
CA PHE A 97 8.45 -9.76 3.48
C PHE A 97 7.71 -8.70 4.30
N LEU A 98 6.39 -8.82 4.46
CA LEU A 98 5.60 -7.92 5.28
C LEU A 98 5.96 -7.98 6.76
N GLU A 99 6.28 -9.16 7.32
CA GLU A 99 6.78 -9.27 8.70
C GLU A 99 8.10 -8.53 8.89
N ASN A 100 9.01 -8.62 7.92
CA ASN A 100 10.27 -7.87 7.94
C ASN A 100 10.03 -6.36 7.91
N VAL A 101 9.12 -5.89 7.05
CA VAL A 101 8.75 -4.47 6.96
C VAL A 101 8.06 -4.01 8.26
N GLN A 102 7.15 -4.82 8.80
CA GLN A 102 6.43 -4.53 10.05
C GLN A 102 7.41 -4.37 11.22
N ASN A 103 8.46 -5.19 11.30
CA ASN A 103 9.49 -5.07 12.33
C ASN A 103 10.29 -3.75 12.24
N LYS A 104 10.47 -3.21 11.04
CA LYS A 104 11.20 -1.96 10.79
C LYS A 104 10.33 -0.72 11.03
N VAL A 105 9.03 -0.87 10.82
CA VAL A 105 8.05 0.22 10.84
C VAL A 105 7.43 0.46 12.23
N LYS A 106 7.82 -0.31 13.26
CA LYS A 106 7.34 -0.22 14.66
C LYS A 106 7.40 1.18 15.29
N VAL A 107 8.19 2.09 14.73
CA VAL A 107 8.33 3.47 15.22
C VAL A 107 7.06 4.31 14.96
N ASN A 108 6.24 3.95 13.96
CA ASN A 108 5.03 4.69 13.60
C ASN A 108 3.80 3.76 13.59
N SER A 109 2.84 4.07 14.45
CA SER A 109 1.58 3.32 14.62
C SER A 109 0.76 3.27 13.33
N ASP A 110 0.66 4.38 12.59
CA ASP A 110 -0.10 4.45 11.34
C ASP A 110 0.49 3.51 10.27
N ALA A 111 1.81 3.48 10.18
CA ALA A 111 2.50 2.64 9.21
C ALA A 111 2.44 1.14 9.61
N GLN A 112 2.45 0.84 10.91
CA GLN A 112 2.17 -0.50 11.41
C GLN A 112 0.73 -0.95 11.09
N ASN A 113 -0.25 -0.05 11.27
CA ASN A 113 -1.64 -0.30 10.93
C ASN A 113 -1.81 -0.56 9.44
N LEU A 114 -1.18 0.24 8.55
CA LEU A 114 -1.18 -0.03 7.12
C LEU A 114 -0.56 -1.39 6.76
N CYS A 115 0.55 -1.78 7.39
CA CYS A 115 1.13 -3.12 7.19
C CYS A 115 0.13 -4.22 7.58
N LYS A 116 -0.53 -4.10 8.74
CA LYS A 116 -1.56 -5.07 9.15
C LYS A 116 -2.72 -5.12 8.17
N VAL A 117 -3.15 -3.97 7.62
CA VAL A 117 -4.18 -3.90 6.56
C VAL A 117 -3.74 -4.70 5.33
N LEU A 118 -2.50 -4.57 4.87
CA LEU A 118 -1.98 -5.30 3.72
C LEU A 118 -1.94 -6.82 3.96
N VAL A 119 -1.47 -7.25 5.14
CA VAL A 119 -1.48 -8.66 5.54
C VAL A 119 -2.91 -9.21 5.51
N ALA A 120 -3.87 -8.47 6.04
CA ALA A 120 -5.27 -8.85 6.04
C ALA A 120 -5.86 -8.91 4.61
N GLN A 121 -5.46 -8.02 3.69
CA GLN A 121 -5.88 -8.06 2.28
C GLN A 121 -5.36 -9.33 1.58
N ILE A 122 -4.12 -9.73 1.84
CA ILE A 122 -3.54 -10.96 1.25
C ILE A 122 -4.27 -12.19 1.79
N HIS A 123 -4.50 -12.27 3.10
CA HIS A 123 -5.27 -13.36 3.69
C HIS A 123 -6.72 -13.40 3.19
N LEU A 124 -7.33 -12.25 2.91
CA LEU A 124 -8.66 -12.16 2.27
C LEU A 124 -8.64 -12.69 0.85
N ALA A 125 -7.66 -12.29 0.03
CA ALA A 125 -7.53 -12.74 -1.36
C ALA A 125 -7.33 -14.25 -1.44
N SER A 126 -6.57 -14.80 -0.49
CA SER A 126 -6.28 -16.23 -0.40
C SER A 126 -7.49 -17.05 0.09
N MET A 127 -8.54 -16.41 0.64
CA MET A 127 -9.76 -17.02 1.20
C MET A 127 -9.52 -18.10 2.29
N LYS A 128 -8.28 -18.29 2.75
CA LYS A 128 -7.87 -19.37 3.67
C LYS A 128 -8.22 -19.06 5.13
N ASP A 129 -8.15 -17.81 5.56
CA ASP A 129 -8.10 -17.45 6.99
C ASP A 129 -8.98 -16.25 7.39
N LEU A 130 -10.30 -16.33 7.18
CA LEU A 130 -11.25 -15.28 7.61
C LEU A 130 -11.20 -14.97 9.11
N LYS A 131 -10.83 -15.94 9.95
CA LYS A 131 -10.69 -15.75 11.41
C LYS A 131 -9.48 -14.86 11.75
N LYS A 132 -8.37 -15.01 11.03
CA LYS A 132 -7.17 -14.16 11.25
C LYS A 132 -7.44 -12.74 10.76
N VAL A 133 -8.10 -12.59 9.61
CA VAL A 133 -8.52 -11.29 9.09
C VAL A 133 -9.40 -10.56 10.10
N LYS A 134 -10.37 -11.25 10.72
CA LYS A 134 -11.22 -10.64 11.74
C LYS A 134 -10.43 -10.07 12.92
N LYS A 135 -9.51 -10.88 13.49
CA LYS A 135 -8.65 -10.45 14.59
C LYS A 135 -7.79 -9.25 14.21
N LEU A 136 -7.22 -9.25 13.00
CA LEU A 136 -6.45 -8.12 12.51
C LEU A 136 -7.33 -6.87 12.36
N ILE A 137 -8.57 -6.99 11.90
CA ILE A 137 -9.51 -5.85 11.82
C ILE A 137 -9.81 -5.29 13.21
N GLU A 138 -10.10 -6.14 14.19
CA GLU A 138 -10.37 -5.73 15.59
C GLU A 138 -9.15 -5.01 16.19
N GLU A 139 -7.93 -5.56 16.01
CA GLU A 139 -6.70 -4.92 16.49
C GLU A 139 -6.41 -3.58 15.81
N ILE A 140 -6.76 -3.40 14.53
CA ILE A 140 -6.55 -2.14 13.81
C ILE A 140 -7.63 -1.12 14.19
N GLU A 141 -8.86 -1.56 14.46
CA GLU A 141 -9.94 -0.68 14.92
C GLU A 141 -9.60 -0.08 16.28
N GLU A 142 -9.10 -0.89 17.22
CA GLU A 142 -8.70 -0.41 18.55
C GLU A 142 -7.56 0.61 18.48
N THR A 143 -6.54 0.38 17.65
CA THR A 143 -5.44 1.34 17.49
C THR A 143 -5.81 2.60 16.70
N LEU A 144 -6.83 2.53 15.83
CA LEU A 144 -7.35 3.70 15.11
C LEU A 144 -8.28 4.53 15.99
N ASP A 145 -9.10 3.90 16.83
CA ASP A 145 -9.98 4.60 17.78
C ASP A 145 -9.17 5.38 18.85
N GLU A 146 -7.97 4.91 19.18
CA GLU A 146 -7.02 5.64 20.03
C GLU A 146 -6.30 6.81 19.30
N ALA A 147 -6.29 6.82 17.97
CA ALA A 147 -5.60 7.83 17.19
C ALA A 147 -6.46 9.10 17.05
N ASP A 148 -5.89 10.24 17.43
CA ASP A 148 -6.58 11.53 17.38
C ASP A 148 -6.59 12.07 15.93
N GLY A 149 -7.62 11.70 15.16
CA GLY A 149 -7.94 12.26 13.84
C GLY A 149 -8.00 11.26 12.69
N VAL A 150 -8.57 11.71 11.56
CA VAL A 150 -8.74 10.88 10.36
C VAL A 150 -7.46 10.88 9.52
N THR A 151 -6.63 9.86 9.68
CA THR A 151 -5.47 9.60 8.82
C THR A 151 -5.86 8.86 7.54
N LYS A 152 -5.05 8.94 6.48
CA LYS A 152 -5.18 8.14 5.24
C LYS A 152 -5.35 6.63 5.48
N VAL A 153 -4.83 6.13 6.62
CA VAL A 153 -4.96 4.74 7.06
C VAL A 153 -6.42 4.31 7.25
N HIS A 154 -7.29 5.21 7.73
CA HIS A 154 -8.72 4.94 7.92
C HIS A 154 -9.40 4.56 6.60
N GLY A 155 -9.06 5.26 5.50
CA GLY A 155 -9.57 4.95 4.17
C GLY A 155 -9.22 3.52 3.75
N CYS A 156 -7.95 3.12 3.89
CA CYS A 156 -7.50 1.77 3.57
C CYS A 156 -8.13 0.70 4.48
N PHE A 157 -8.25 1.00 5.78
CA PHE A 157 -8.88 0.13 6.76
C PHE A 157 -10.35 -0.13 6.43
N TYR A 158 -11.15 0.90 6.17
CA TYR A 158 -12.57 0.71 5.87
C TYR A 158 -12.79 0.00 4.52
N VAL A 159 -11.90 0.18 3.53
CA VAL A 159 -11.94 -0.61 2.28
C VAL A 159 -11.71 -2.09 2.57
N LEU A 160 -10.73 -2.43 3.40
CA LEU A 160 -10.49 -3.80 3.85
C LEU A 160 -11.70 -4.36 4.61
N ALA A 161 -12.19 -3.64 5.63
CA ALA A 161 -13.30 -4.08 6.47
C ALA A 161 -14.58 -4.27 5.65
N SER A 162 -14.89 -3.35 4.73
CA SER A 162 -16.03 -3.49 3.81
C SER A 162 -15.91 -4.72 2.91
N SER A 163 -14.70 -5.06 2.45
CA SER A 163 -14.45 -6.27 1.66
C SER A 163 -14.64 -7.54 2.48
N TYR A 164 -14.19 -7.54 3.74
CA TYR A 164 -14.41 -8.63 4.70
C TYR A 164 -15.88 -8.85 5.02
N TYR A 165 -16.62 -7.79 5.35
CA TYR A 165 -18.05 -7.89 5.66
C TYR A 165 -18.90 -8.32 4.47
N ARG A 166 -18.49 -7.93 3.25
CA ARG A 166 -19.12 -8.40 2.02
C ARG A 166 -18.94 -9.91 1.82
N LEU A 167 -17.76 -10.46 2.14
CA LEU A 167 -17.50 -11.90 2.04
C LEU A 167 -18.19 -12.72 3.14
N THR A 168 -18.35 -12.14 4.32
CA THR A 168 -19.03 -12.78 5.47
C THR A 168 -20.54 -12.58 5.48
N PHE A 169 -21.10 -11.93 4.45
CA PHE A 169 -22.52 -11.59 4.31
C PHE A 169 -23.11 -10.83 5.51
N ASN A 170 -22.28 -10.07 6.23
CA ASN A 170 -22.73 -9.24 7.34
C ASN A 170 -23.06 -7.82 6.86
N HIS A 171 -24.31 -7.64 6.44
CA HIS A 171 -24.80 -6.39 5.85
C HIS A 171 -24.83 -5.21 6.84
N ALA A 172 -25.15 -5.46 8.11
CA ALA A 172 -25.25 -4.41 9.12
C ALA A 172 -23.90 -3.73 9.38
N ASP A 173 -22.84 -4.53 9.55
CA ASP A 173 -21.49 -3.98 9.79
C ASP A 173 -20.88 -3.43 8.50
N TYR A 174 -21.21 -4.00 7.34
CA TYR A 174 -20.88 -3.41 6.05
C TYR A 174 -21.44 -1.98 5.92
N TYR A 175 -22.73 -1.78 6.23
CA TYR A 175 -23.38 -0.47 6.14
C TYR A 175 -22.70 0.57 7.04
N ARG A 176 -22.44 0.24 8.30
CA ARG A 176 -21.74 1.14 9.25
C ARG A 176 -20.34 1.51 8.77
N THR A 177 -19.58 0.52 8.31
CA THR A 177 -18.21 0.69 7.82
C THR A 177 -18.18 1.53 6.55
N ALA A 178 -19.13 1.31 5.64
CA ALA A 178 -19.25 2.06 4.40
C ALA A 178 -19.63 3.54 4.66
N LEU A 179 -20.48 3.81 5.65
CA LEU A 179 -20.78 5.19 6.08
C LEU A 179 -19.55 5.88 6.67
N ARG A 180 -18.80 5.19 7.55
CA ARG A 180 -17.53 5.72 8.11
C ARG A 180 -16.52 6.02 7.01
N TYR A 181 -16.39 5.13 6.02
CA TYR A 181 -15.55 5.35 4.85
C TYR A 181 -15.93 6.63 4.10
N LEU A 182 -17.22 6.81 3.79
CA LEU A 182 -17.72 8.01 3.10
C LEU A 182 -17.48 9.30 3.89
N GLY A 183 -17.44 9.22 5.23
CA GLY A 183 -17.07 10.35 6.08
C GLY A 183 -15.57 10.69 6.06
N CYS A 184 -14.71 9.74 5.66
CA CYS A 184 -13.25 9.90 5.67
C CYS A 184 -12.65 10.22 4.29
N ILE A 185 -13.41 10.05 3.21
CA ILE A 185 -12.92 10.28 1.84
C ILE A 185 -13.56 11.50 1.18
N ASP A 186 -12.76 12.23 0.42
CA ASP A 186 -13.27 13.22 -0.51
C ASP A 186 -13.88 12.50 -1.71
N LEU A 187 -15.19 12.63 -1.92
CA LEU A 187 -15.91 11.98 -3.02
C LEU A 187 -15.31 12.30 -4.40
N ASN A 188 -14.68 13.47 -4.54
CA ASN A 188 -14.01 13.93 -5.76
C ASN A 188 -12.78 13.08 -6.16
N THR A 189 -12.27 12.26 -5.24
CA THR A 189 -11.13 11.36 -5.51
C THR A 189 -11.55 10.05 -6.18
N LEU A 190 -12.84 9.69 -6.09
CA LEU A 190 -13.38 8.47 -6.69
C LEU A 190 -13.98 8.73 -8.07
N SER A 191 -13.84 7.74 -8.96
CA SER A 191 -14.54 7.75 -10.24
C SER A 191 -16.06 7.68 -10.05
N ALA A 192 -16.82 8.31 -10.95
CA ALA A 192 -18.28 8.25 -10.95
C ALA A 192 -18.80 6.80 -10.95
N GLU A 193 -18.12 5.86 -11.62
CA GLU A 193 -18.52 4.45 -11.61
C GLU A 193 -18.38 3.80 -10.24
N GLU A 194 -17.31 4.13 -9.51
CA GLU A 194 -17.05 3.58 -8.17
C GLU A 194 -18.03 4.17 -7.15
N GLN A 195 -18.38 5.44 -7.29
CA GLN A 195 -19.43 6.09 -6.50
C GLN A 195 -20.77 5.38 -6.71
N HIS A 196 -21.17 5.11 -7.96
CA HIS A 196 -22.42 4.39 -8.26
C HIS A 196 -22.42 2.98 -7.68
N LYS A 197 -21.33 2.23 -7.84
CA LYS A 197 -21.21 0.87 -7.28
C LYS A 197 -21.32 0.90 -5.75
N LYS A 198 -20.61 1.82 -5.08
CA LYS A 198 -20.66 1.96 -3.62
C LYS A 198 -22.06 2.37 -3.15
N ALA A 199 -22.70 3.33 -3.81
CA ALA A 199 -24.07 3.75 -3.50
C ALA A 199 -25.07 2.58 -3.65
N PHE A 200 -24.94 1.79 -4.72
CA PHE A 200 -25.77 0.62 -4.95
C PHE A 200 -25.62 -0.42 -3.83
N PHE A 201 -24.38 -0.78 -3.47
CA PHE A 201 -24.14 -1.73 -2.37
C PHE A 201 -24.57 -1.18 -1.01
N LEU A 202 -24.45 0.12 -0.79
CA LEU A 202 -24.90 0.76 0.43
C LEU A 202 -26.43 0.72 0.56
N CYS A 203 -27.17 0.96 -0.53
CA CYS A 203 -28.62 0.83 -0.55
C CYS A 203 -29.09 -0.61 -0.34
N LEU A 204 -28.35 -1.60 -0.84
CA LEU A 204 -28.68 -3.01 -0.66
C LEU A 204 -28.41 -3.51 0.77
N ALA A 205 -27.46 -2.89 1.46
CA ALA A 205 -27.08 -3.28 2.82
C ALA A 205 -27.88 -2.57 3.93
N ALA A 206 -28.65 -1.53 3.57
CA ALA A 206 -29.55 -0.79 4.46
C ALA A 206 -30.87 -1.54 4.67
#